data_AF-A0A7C9DXT1-F1
#
_entry.id   AF-A0A7C9DXT1-F1
#
_cell.length_a   1.000
_cell.length_b   1.000
_cell.length_c   1.000
_cell.angle_alpha   90.00
_cell.angle_beta   90.00
_cell.angle_gamma   90.00
#
_symmetry.space_group_name_H-M   'P 1'
#
loop_
_entity.id
_entity.type
_entity.pdbx_description
1 polymer ?
#
loop_
_entity_poly.entity_id
_entity_poly.type
_entity_poly.pdbx_seq_one_letter_code
_entity_poly.pdbx_strand_id
1 'polypeptide(L)'
;MDEAMKKLPRPVIQSLLCQSSEEFDEQNPLHIAAENENHKMVKIILDFYRSSASSSEAQSTTETNGEKPWLGLDVKKRTPLHLALERCNERIALEILSMDVESLSGMEDWLHRGPLFTAMDNRLYRVALQILTSALSCSLRGRAGYTVLFLAAHAPDHIFKRLVEKAPHLIIGQDHHYGSTVLHYWVMSGTLHPVEFVVDNDKIAPDLRRDFIDQLSTRTNKWGDNPLHCIIGSFNDDALSVKMAEVLVNAYKRERAQLFSSPEFQPPWLMKNKAGDTPLHAAIEFKNEQLASYLLSLDPIKFLENNDNLLFYSIKHECPKVAEDTLGIVLRNASLTKLLTRDDDGKNALHFAPECTVDIHTSSFTAYLLFSLKKSCHSLLCLSPNKTDCQYNSSFL
;
A
#
# COMPACT_ATOMS: atom_id res chain seq x y z
N MET A 1 6.46 23.44 -41.66
CA MET A 1 7.60 22.55 -41.37
C MET A 1 7.91 21.60 -42.52
N ASP A 2 6.96 20.81 -43.02
CA ASP A 2 7.19 19.87 -44.14
C ASP A 2 7.81 20.51 -45.39
N GLU A 3 7.37 21.71 -45.76
CA GLU A 3 7.92 22.43 -46.91
C GLU A 3 9.34 22.97 -46.64
N ALA A 4 9.62 23.38 -45.39
CA ALA A 4 10.94 23.87 -44.98
C ALA A 4 11.95 22.72 -44.92
N MET A 5 11.53 21.53 -44.45
CA MET A 5 12.39 20.34 -44.42
C MET A 5 12.79 19.81 -45.81
N LYS A 6 12.04 20.18 -46.85
CA LYS A 6 12.42 19.89 -48.25
C LYS A 6 13.42 20.89 -48.82
N LYS A 7 13.52 22.10 -48.25
CA LYS A 7 14.31 23.22 -48.79
C LYS A 7 15.66 23.41 -48.07
N LEU A 8 15.79 22.94 -46.83
CA LEU A 8 16.99 23.13 -46.02
C LEU A 8 17.92 21.91 -46.07
N PRO A 9 19.25 22.10 -45.97
CA PRO A 9 20.20 21.00 -45.82
C PRO A 9 19.92 20.19 -44.55
N ARG A 10 20.08 18.86 -44.63
CA ARG A 10 19.82 17.94 -43.50
C ARG A 10 20.54 18.31 -42.19
N PRO A 11 21.85 18.68 -42.20
CA PRO A 11 22.54 19.06 -40.97
C PRO A 11 21.94 20.31 -40.31
N VAL A 12 21.46 21.27 -41.13
CA VAL A 12 20.78 22.47 -40.63
C VAL A 12 19.47 22.09 -39.95
N ILE A 13 18.68 21.19 -40.56
CA ILE A 13 17.45 20.70 -39.96
C ILE A 13 17.74 19.96 -38.64
N GLN A 14 18.75 19.09 -38.60
CA GLN A 14 19.14 18.39 -37.37
C GLN A 14 19.50 19.36 -36.25
N SER A 15 20.33 20.38 -36.53
CA SER A 15 20.67 21.40 -35.56
C SER A 15 19.42 22.13 -35.05
N LEU A 16 18.52 22.56 -35.94
CA LEU A 16 17.27 23.25 -35.56
C LEU A 16 16.34 22.38 -34.70
N LEU A 17 16.32 21.06 -34.92
CA LEU A 17 15.49 20.12 -34.15
C LEU A 17 16.06 19.79 -32.77
N CYS A 18 17.37 19.95 -32.60
CA CYS A 18 18.04 19.73 -31.32
C CYS A 18 18.20 21.01 -30.48
N GLN A 19 18.14 22.18 -31.11
CA GLN A 19 18.20 23.46 -30.43
C GLN A 19 17.15 23.57 -29.33
N SER A 20 17.62 23.91 -28.13
CA SER A 20 16.82 24.34 -26.99
C SER A 20 16.80 25.87 -26.93
N SER A 21 15.76 26.43 -26.29
CA SER A 21 15.65 27.87 -26.05
C SER A 21 15.48 28.14 -24.56
N GLU A 22 16.22 29.11 -24.02
CA GLU A 22 16.04 29.59 -22.64
C GLU A 22 14.63 30.17 -22.42
N GLU A 23 14.01 30.74 -23.45
CA GLU A 23 12.63 31.27 -23.38
C GLU A 23 11.60 30.16 -23.14
N PHE A 24 11.94 28.93 -23.52
CA PHE A 24 11.06 27.76 -23.42
C PHE A 24 11.64 26.71 -22.48
N ASP A 25 12.19 27.09 -21.33
CA ASP A 25 12.66 26.13 -20.31
C ASP A 25 13.70 25.12 -20.86
N GLU A 26 14.55 25.53 -21.79
CA GLU A 26 15.51 24.67 -22.51
C GLU A 26 14.85 23.52 -23.30
N GLN A 27 13.57 23.65 -23.63
CA GLN A 27 12.85 22.68 -24.45
C GLN A 27 13.24 22.79 -25.92
N ASN A 28 13.52 21.65 -26.54
CA ASN A 28 13.62 21.54 -28.00
C ASN A 28 12.24 21.38 -28.66
N PRO A 29 12.11 21.49 -29.99
CA PRO A 29 10.83 21.35 -30.68
C PRO A 29 10.06 20.06 -30.40
N LEU A 30 10.76 18.96 -30.08
CA LEU A 30 10.11 17.69 -29.74
C LEU A 30 9.47 17.71 -28.36
N HIS A 31 10.07 18.41 -27.37
CA HIS A 31 9.44 18.66 -26.08
C HIS A 31 8.14 19.44 -26.26
N ILE A 32 8.19 20.56 -26.98
CA ILE A 32 7.02 21.42 -27.25
C ILE A 32 5.92 20.62 -27.96
N ALA A 33 6.29 19.80 -28.95
CA ALA A 33 5.33 18.97 -29.67
C ALA A 33 4.70 17.90 -28.76
N ALA A 34 5.48 17.27 -27.87
CA ALA A 34 4.98 16.28 -26.92
C ALA A 34 4.08 16.91 -25.85
N GLU A 35 4.46 18.07 -25.31
CA GLU A 35 3.70 18.81 -24.31
C GLU A 35 2.35 19.32 -24.83
N ASN A 36 2.32 19.80 -26.08
CA ASN A 36 1.10 20.24 -26.75
C ASN A 36 0.31 19.09 -27.40
N GLU A 37 0.70 17.84 -27.16
CA GLU A 37 0.07 16.64 -27.73
C GLU A 37 -0.05 16.66 -29.26
N ASN A 38 0.87 17.36 -29.92
CA ASN A 38 0.87 17.56 -31.36
C ASN A 38 1.46 16.34 -32.07
N HIS A 39 0.65 15.29 -32.16
CA HIS A 39 1.03 14.02 -32.75
C HIS A 39 1.59 14.16 -34.17
N LYS A 40 1.00 15.03 -35.00
CA LYS A 40 1.49 15.27 -36.36
C LYS A 40 2.93 15.80 -36.34
N MET A 41 3.22 16.74 -35.46
CA MET A 41 4.54 17.33 -35.33
C MET A 41 5.56 16.32 -34.80
N VAL A 42 5.21 15.56 -33.76
CA VAL A 42 6.05 14.46 -33.23
C VAL A 42 6.42 13.52 -34.37
N LYS A 43 5.43 13.04 -35.12
CA LYS A 43 5.65 12.11 -36.23
C LYS A 43 6.56 12.68 -37.30
N ILE A 44 6.32 13.93 -37.72
CA ILE A 44 7.16 14.64 -38.70
C ILE A 44 8.63 14.68 -38.24
N ILE A 45 8.87 15.03 -36.97
CA ILE A 45 10.22 15.09 -36.39
C ILE A 45 10.85 13.69 -36.36
N LEU A 46 10.15 12.69 -35.83
CA LEU A 46 10.71 11.34 -35.65
C LEU A 46 10.96 10.63 -36.99
N ASP A 47 10.05 10.76 -37.96
CA ASP A 47 10.19 10.16 -39.29
C ASP A 47 11.39 10.74 -40.04
N PHE A 48 11.70 12.04 -39.87
CA PHE A 48 12.91 12.65 -40.40
C PHE A 48 14.19 11.94 -39.92
N TYR A 49 14.26 11.53 -38.65
CA TYR A 49 15.42 10.78 -38.15
C TYR A 49 15.42 9.32 -38.62
N ARG A 50 14.26 8.65 -38.62
CA ARG A 50 14.11 7.27 -39.13
C ARG A 50 14.57 7.12 -40.58
N SER A 51 14.22 8.07 -41.45
CA SER A 51 14.64 8.04 -42.85
C SER A 51 16.16 8.14 -43.05
N SER A 52 16.93 8.64 -42.06
CA SER A 52 18.41 8.66 -42.13
C SER A 52 19.04 7.35 -41.66
N ALA A 53 18.40 6.62 -40.75
CA ALA A 53 18.92 5.36 -40.26
C ALA A 53 18.91 4.26 -41.33
N SER A 54 18.01 4.37 -42.32
CA SER A 54 17.87 3.41 -43.43
C SER A 54 18.81 3.68 -44.61
N SER A 55 19.44 4.85 -44.69
CA SER A 55 20.38 5.22 -45.75
C SER A 55 21.80 5.06 -45.24
N SER A 56 22.27 3.81 -45.15
CA SER A 56 23.65 3.47 -44.85
C SER A 56 24.55 3.76 -46.04
N GLU A 57 24.91 5.03 -46.25
CA GLU A 57 26.14 5.38 -46.97
C GLU A 57 27.12 5.97 -45.97
N ALA A 58 28.07 5.11 -45.60
CA ALA A 58 29.23 5.46 -44.82
C ALA A 58 30.14 6.37 -45.64
N GLN A 59 30.05 7.68 -45.42
CA GLN A 59 31.18 8.57 -45.63
C GLN A 59 31.38 9.46 -44.40
N SER A 60 32.39 9.03 -43.63
CA SER A 60 33.19 9.81 -42.70
C SER A 60 33.45 11.22 -43.23
N THR A 61 32.83 12.22 -42.62
CA THR A 61 33.45 13.53 -42.38
C THR A 61 32.84 14.16 -41.12
N THR A 62 33.71 14.42 -40.14
CA THR A 62 33.59 15.40 -39.04
C THR A 62 32.40 15.30 -38.08
N GLU A 63 32.62 14.63 -36.96
CA GLU A 63 32.41 15.10 -35.56
C GLU A 63 31.18 15.96 -35.17
N THR A 64 30.03 15.82 -35.83
CA THR A 64 28.76 16.10 -35.12
C THR A 64 28.28 14.77 -34.54
N ASN A 65 28.62 14.50 -33.29
CA ASN A 65 27.90 13.51 -32.48
C ASN A 65 26.40 13.79 -32.69
N GLY A 66 25.71 12.92 -33.43
CA GLY A 66 24.35 13.17 -33.88
C GLY A 66 23.41 13.37 -32.70
N GLU A 67 23.17 14.62 -32.32
CA GLU A 67 22.30 14.97 -31.22
C GLU A 67 20.90 14.39 -31.48
N LYS A 68 20.43 13.62 -30.52
CA LYS A 68 19.14 12.92 -30.58
C LYS A 68 18.12 13.80 -29.85
N PRO A 69 17.14 14.42 -30.54
CA PRO A 69 16.22 15.36 -29.90
C PRO A 69 15.35 14.69 -28.84
N TRP A 70 15.10 13.39 -28.95
CA TRP A 70 14.39 12.62 -27.92
C TRP A 70 15.19 12.38 -26.64
N LEU A 71 16.52 12.55 -26.66
CA LEU A 71 17.37 12.49 -25.47
C LEU A 71 17.68 13.88 -24.88
N GLY A 72 17.26 14.96 -25.54
CA GLY A 72 17.39 16.31 -25.02
C GLY A 72 16.70 16.45 -23.66
N LEU A 73 17.22 17.34 -22.82
CA LEU A 73 16.71 17.60 -21.48
C LEU A 73 16.26 19.05 -21.37
N ASP A 74 15.11 19.27 -20.74
CA ASP A 74 14.68 20.61 -20.30
C ASP A 74 15.34 21.01 -18.96
N VAL A 75 15.06 22.22 -18.46
CA VAL A 75 15.58 22.71 -17.15
C VAL A 75 15.26 21.82 -15.95
N LYS A 76 14.22 20.98 -16.07
CA LYS A 76 13.77 19.99 -15.08
C LYS A 76 14.35 18.61 -15.36
N LYS A 77 15.35 18.49 -16.23
CA LYS A 77 15.93 17.21 -16.68
C LYS A 77 14.90 16.25 -17.27
N ARG A 78 13.79 16.76 -17.79
CA ARG A 78 12.77 15.95 -18.45
C ARG A 78 13.14 15.80 -19.91
N THR A 79 12.95 14.60 -20.44
CA THR A 79 12.99 14.32 -21.88
C THR A 79 11.61 14.59 -22.50
N PRO A 80 11.48 14.65 -23.84
CA PRO A 80 10.16 14.70 -24.48
C PRO A 80 9.25 13.52 -24.11
N LEU A 81 9.83 12.35 -23.79
CA LEU A 81 9.10 11.20 -23.28
C LEU A 81 8.43 11.50 -21.93
N HIS A 82 9.13 12.16 -21.00
CA HIS A 82 8.54 12.53 -19.71
C HIS A 82 7.32 13.44 -19.90
N LEU A 83 7.40 14.43 -20.79
CA LEU A 83 6.26 15.31 -21.09
C LEU A 83 5.08 14.55 -21.69
N ALA A 84 5.35 13.63 -22.64
CA ALA A 84 4.30 12.78 -23.22
C ALA A 84 3.62 11.89 -22.16
N LEU A 85 4.40 11.35 -21.22
CA LEU A 85 3.88 10.57 -20.09
C LEU A 85 3.07 11.42 -19.12
N GLU A 86 3.53 12.63 -18.78
CA GLU A 86 2.82 13.59 -17.91
C GLU A 86 1.49 14.05 -18.50
N ARG A 87 1.40 14.14 -19.83
CA ARG A 87 0.15 14.42 -20.56
C ARG A 87 -0.74 13.20 -20.79
N CYS A 88 -0.38 12.04 -20.22
CA CYS A 88 -1.09 10.77 -20.40
C CYS A 88 -1.26 10.35 -21.88
N ASN A 89 -0.39 10.84 -22.78
CA ASN A 89 -0.50 10.58 -24.21
C ASN A 89 0.30 9.33 -24.60
N GLU A 90 -0.30 8.15 -24.39
CA GLU A 90 0.33 6.85 -24.61
C GLU A 90 0.87 6.69 -26.04
N ARG A 91 0.18 7.26 -27.04
CA ARG A 91 0.56 7.17 -28.45
C ARG A 91 1.88 7.90 -28.72
N ILE A 92 1.97 9.17 -28.30
CA ILE A 92 3.21 9.96 -28.47
C ILE A 92 4.34 9.34 -27.65
N ALA A 93 4.06 8.88 -26.43
CA ALA A 93 5.05 8.24 -25.58
C ALA A 93 5.64 6.97 -26.25
N LEU A 94 4.82 6.10 -26.83
CA LEU A 94 5.28 4.92 -27.57
C LEU A 94 6.11 5.30 -28.81
N GLU A 95 5.72 6.34 -29.54
CA GLU A 95 6.48 6.81 -30.70
C GLU A 95 7.88 7.31 -30.32
N ILE A 96 7.97 8.14 -29.28
CA ILE A 96 9.25 8.65 -28.78
C ILE A 96 10.09 7.50 -28.21
N LEU A 97 9.48 6.63 -27.39
CA LEU A 97 10.16 5.49 -26.78
C LEU A 97 10.74 4.53 -27.84
N SER A 98 10.02 4.33 -28.96
CA SER A 98 10.48 3.47 -30.06
C SER A 98 11.78 3.90 -30.72
N MET A 99 12.19 5.17 -30.54
CA MET A 99 13.42 5.70 -31.15
C MET A 99 14.67 5.19 -30.44
N ASP A 100 14.60 5.03 -29.11
CA ASP A 100 15.76 4.66 -28.28
C ASP A 100 15.29 4.19 -26.91
N VAL A 101 14.62 3.02 -26.88
CA VAL A 101 14.06 2.43 -25.64
C VAL A 101 15.15 2.31 -24.57
N GLU A 102 16.36 1.95 -24.99
CA GLU A 102 17.50 1.66 -24.14
C GLU A 102 17.95 2.89 -23.37
N SER A 103 18.27 3.98 -24.08
CA SER A 103 18.75 5.20 -23.46
C SER A 103 17.63 5.87 -22.67
N LEU A 104 16.42 5.93 -23.22
CA LEU A 104 15.29 6.62 -22.59
C LEU A 104 14.88 5.97 -21.26
N SER A 105 14.87 4.64 -21.17
CA SER A 105 14.37 3.92 -19.99
C SER A 105 15.14 4.22 -18.70
N GLY A 106 16.39 4.68 -18.79
CA GLY A 106 17.24 5.03 -17.66
C GLY A 106 17.24 6.51 -17.28
N MET A 107 16.63 7.39 -18.08
CA MET A 107 16.68 8.84 -17.88
C MET A 107 15.72 9.25 -16.75
N GLU A 108 16.23 9.90 -15.71
CA GLU A 108 15.42 10.41 -14.60
C GLU A 108 15.24 11.91 -14.71
N ASP A 109 14.04 12.38 -14.36
CA ASP A 109 13.79 13.81 -14.19
C ASP A 109 14.42 14.37 -12.88
N TRP A 110 14.28 15.68 -12.66
CA TRP A 110 14.77 16.35 -11.45
C TRP A 110 14.14 15.85 -10.13
N LEU A 111 13.01 15.13 -10.19
CA LEU A 111 12.38 14.48 -9.04
C LEU A 111 12.83 13.02 -8.87
N HIS A 112 13.84 12.59 -9.64
CA HIS A 112 14.33 11.21 -9.69
C HIS A 112 13.25 10.21 -10.14
N ARG A 113 12.28 10.66 -10.94
CA ARG A 113 11.28 9.79 -11.55
C ARG A 113 11.82 9.28 -12.88
N GLY A 114 11.95 7.97 -13.00
CA GLY A 114 12.17 7.33 -14.30
C GLY A 114 10.90 7.32 -15.18
N PRO A 115 11.01 6.99 -16.47
CA PRO A 115 9.85 6.94 -17.36
C PRO A 115 8.93 5.78 -16.99
N LEU A 116 9.48 4.67 -16.47
CA LEU A 116 8.65 3.56 -15.97
C LEU A 116 7.80 4.00 -14.77
N PHE A 117 8.37 4.77 -13.84
CA PHE A 117 7.61 5.30 -12.70
C PHE A 117 6.47 6.18 -13.17
N THR A 118 6.75 7.15 -14.03
CA THR A 118 5.74 8.08 -14.56
C THR A 118 4.67 7.34 -15.38
N ALA A 119 5.05 6.34 -16.18
CA ALA A 119 4.11 5.50 -16.92
C ALA A 119 3.19 4.70 -16.00
N MET A 120 3.73 4.12 -14.91
CA MET A 120 2.93 3.38 -13.93
C MET A 120 1.98 4.30 -13.15
N ASP A 121 2.46 5.48 -12.73
CA ASP A 121 1.67 6.49 -11.98
C ASP A 121 0.46 6.95 -12.81
N ASN A 122 0.68 7.16 -14.11
CA ASN A 122 -0.36 7.56 -15.07
C ASN A 122 -1.08 6.38 -15.76
N ARG A 123 -0.86 5.13 -15.31
CA ARG A 123 -1.53 3.92 -15.82
C ARG A 123 -1.33 3.66 -17.33
N LEU A 124 -0.21 4.11 -17.88
CA LEU A 124 0.20 3.95 -19.29
C LEU A 124 0.89 2.59 -19.50
N TYR A 125 0.09 1.54 -19.32
CA TYR A 125 0.55 0.16 -19.20
C TYR A 125 1.24 -0.39 -20.45
N ARG A 126 0.93 0.10 -21.67
CA ARG A 126 1.65 -0.36 -22.87
C ARG A 126 3.07 0.17 -22.90
N VAL A 127 3.26 1.42 -22.48
CA VAL A 127 4.59 2.03 -22.36
C VAL A 127 5.38 1.33 -21.26
N ALA A 128 4.77 1.11 -20.10
CA ALA A 128 5.38 0.38 -18.99
C ALA A 128 5.82 -1.03 -19.42
N LEU A 129 4.96 -1.76 -20.14
CA LEU A 129 5.30 -3.08 -20.66
C LEU A 129 6.49 -3.02 -21.64
N GLN A 130 6.52 -2.06 -22.56
CA GLN A 130 7.62 -1.91 -23.51
C GLN A 130 8.97 -1.67 -22.78
N ILE A 131 8.98 -0.82 -21.76
CA ILE A 131 10.16 -0.58 -20.92
C ILE A 131 10.56 -1.85 -20.15
N LEU A 132 9.60 -2.59 -19.59
CA LEU A 132 9.86 -3.82 -18.84
C LEU A 132 10.32 -4.99 -19.73
N THR A 133 9.98 -4.98 -21.02
CA THR A 133 10.45 -5.97 -21.99
C THR A 133 11.86 -5.70 -22.50
N SER A 134 12.37 -4.47 -22.36
CA SER A 134 13.76 -4.13 -22.68
C SER A 134 14.74 -4.97 -21.85
N ALA A 135 15.78 -5.48 -22.52
CA ALA A 135 16.85 -6.30 -21.93
C ALA A 135 17.76 -5.51 -20.97
N LEU A 136 17.73 -4.17 -21.03
CA LEU A 136 18.60 -3.29 -20.26
C LEU A 136 17.95 -2.80 -18.96
N SER A 137 18.80 -2.26 -18.07
CA SER A 137 18.37 -1.63 -16.82
C SER A 137 17.53 -0.39 -17.12
N CYS A 138 16.35 -0.31 -16.52
CA CYS A 138 15.51 0.88 -16.51
C CYS A 138 15.54 1.52 -15.11
N SER A 139 15.30 2.82 -15.00
CA SER A 139 15.13 3.42 -13.68
C SER A 139 13.82 2.91 -13.06
N LEU A 140 13.94 2.43 -11.82
CA LEU A 140 12.84 1.92 -10.99
C LEU A 140 12.50 2.90 -9.86
N ARG A 141 13.22 4.03 -9.81
CA ARG A 141 13.08 5.05 -8.78
C ARG A 141 11.95 6.01 -9.13
N GLY A 142 11.30 6.45 -8.06
CA GLY A 142 10.39 7.58 -8.04
C GLY A 142 10.83 8.58 -6.96
N ARG A 143 9.93 9.52 -6.68
CA ARG A 143 10.20 10.61 -5.72
C ARG A 143 10.30 10.10 -4.27
N ALA A 144 11.24 10.65 -3.49
CA ALA A 144 11.26 10.49 -2.03
C ALA A 144 11.16 9.04 -1.49
N GLY A 145 11.90 8.11 -2.11
CA GLY A 145 11.93 6.70 -1.70
C GLY A 145 10.78 5.86 -2.24
N TYR A 146 9.79 6.46 -2.92
CA TYR A 146 8.84 5.69 -3.71
C TYR A 146 9.57 4.98 -4.85
N THR A 147 9.28 3.70 -5.00
CA THR A 147 9.71 2.91 -6.15
C THR A 147 8.49 2.60 -7.01
N VAL A 148 8.73 2.15 -8.25
CA VAL A 148 7.67 1.68 -9.16
C VAL A 148 6.75 0.63 -8.54
N LEU A 149 7.23 -0.13 -7.56
CA LEU A 149 6.50 -1.24 -6.95
C LEU A 149 5.40 -0.78 -5.98
N PHE A 150 5.54 0.41 -5.41
CA PHE A 150 4.47 1.05 -4.63
C PHE A 150 3.21 1.30 -5.46
N LEU A 151 3.36 1.50 -6.77
CA LEU A 151 2.26 1.75 -7.71
C LEU A 151 1.67 0.45 -8.27
N ALA A 152 2.31 -0.68 -8.03
CA ALA A 152 2.03 -1.92 -8.75
C ALA A 152 0.77 -2.65 -8.26
N ALA A 153 0.19 -2.23 -7.14
CA ALA A 153 -1.02 -2.87 -6.59
C ALA A 153 -2.23 -2.85 -7.54
N HIS A 154 -2.32 -1.82 -8.38
CA HIS A 154 -3.40 -1.67 -9.36
C HIS A 154 -2.96 -1.96 -10.80
N ALA A 155 -1.74 -2.47 -10.98
CA ALA A 155 -1.23 -2.82 -12.29
C ALA A 155 -1.86 -4.14 -12.77
N PRO A 156 -2.08 -4.31 -14.09
CA PRO A 156 -2.46 -5.60 -14.65
C PRO A 156 -1.46 -6.71 -14.29
N ASP A 157 -1.96 -7.91 -14.02
CA ASP A 157 -1.16 -9.07 -13.57
C ASP A 157 0.14 -9.29 -14.35
N HIS A 158 0.09 -9.18 -15.68
CA HIS A 158 1.27 -9.43 -16.51
C HIS A 158 2.37 -8.37 -16.31
N ILE A 159 1.99 -7.12 -16.03
CA ILE A 159 2.94 -6.04 -15.71
C ILE A 159 3.48 -6.21 -14.31
N PHE A 160 2.59 -6.47 -13.35
CA PHE A 160 2.96 -6.73 -11.96
C PHE A 160 3.98 -7.86 -11.86
N LYS A 161 3.68 -9.01 -12.48
CA LYS A 161 4.56 -10.19 -12.54
C LYS A 161 5.94 -9.83 -13.11
N ARG A 162 5.96 -9.17 -14.26
CA ARG A 162 7.21 -8.78 -14.93
C ARG A 162 8.04 -7.81 -14.09
N LEU A 163 7.38 -6.90 -13.37
CA LEU A 163 8.05 -5.94 -12.50
C LEU A 163 8.71 -6.64 -11.30
N VAL A 164 7.98 -7.54 -10.63
CA VAL A 164 8.52 -8.33 -9.51
C VAL A 164 9.65 -9.24 -9.98
N GLU A 165 9.54 -9.86 -11.17
CA GLU A 165 10.61 -10.68 -11.75
C GLU A 165 11.88 -9.85 -12.04
N LYS A 166 11.74 -8.63 -12.57
CA LYS A 166 12.88 -7.77 -12.92
C LYS A 166 13.53 -7.13 -11.69
N ALA A 167 12.77 -6.89 -10.62
CA ALA A 167 13.23 -6.16 -9.45
C ALA A 167 12.65 -6.68 -8.13
N PRO A 168 12.90 -7.95 -7.77
CA PRO A 168 12.26 -8.58 -6.62
C PRO A 168 12.67 -7.91 -5.30
N HIS A 169 13.91 -7.41 -5.19
CA HIS A 169 14.42 -6.71 -4.01
C HIS A 169 13.64 -5.43 -3.64
N LEU A 170 12.82 -4.87 -4.54
CA LEU A 170 12.04 -3.68 -4.23
C LEU A 170 10.80 -3.95 -3.36
N ILE A 171 10.38 -5.22 -3.19
CA ILE A 171 9.20 -5.59 -2.39
C ILE A 171 9.36 -5.26 -0.89
N ILE A 172 10.59 -5.01 -0.45
CA ILE A 172 10.94 -4.59 0.91
C ILE A 172 11.24 -3.09 1.02
N GLY A 173 10.90 -2.32 -0.01
CA GLY A 173 11.11 -0.87 -0.05
C GLY A 173 10.25 -0.12 0.98
N GLN A 174 10.75 1.02 1.44
CA GLN A 174 10.07 1.93 2.38
C GLN A 174 10.15 3.36 1.86
N ASP A 175 9.04 4.09 1.94
CA ASP A 175 8.99 5.48 1.49
C ASP A 175 9.51 6.44 2.58
N HIS A 176 10.03 7.61 2.18
CA HIS A 176 10.58 8.57 3.13
C HIS A 176 9.50 9.48 3.77
N HIS A 177 8.34 9.61 3.14
CA HIS A 177 7.26 10.52 3.56
C HIS A 177 6.43 9.99 4.72
N TYR A 178 6.18 8.69 4.78
CA TYR A 178 5.39 8.04 5.82
C TYR A 178 6.13 6.89 6.48
N GLY A 179 7.32 6.51 5.99
CA GLY A 179 7.96 5.29 6.46
C GLY A 179 7.11 4.06 6.14
N SER A 180 6.14 4.16 5.23
CA SER A 180 5.29 3.03 4.86
C SER A 180 6.04 2.17 3.87
N THR A 181 5.93 0.86 4.04
CA THR A 181 6.56 -0.09 3.13
C THR A 181 5.64 -0.42 1.96
N VAL A 182 6.17 -1.08 0.93
CA VAL A 182 5.35 -1.58 -0.19
C VAL A 182 4.16 -2.40 0.32
N LEU A 183 4.36 -3.24 1.34
CA LEU A 183 3.29 -4.04 1.94
C LEU A 183 2.20 -3.17 2.60
N HIS A 184 2.55 -2.05 3.24
CA HIS A 184 1.55 -1.11 3.77
C HIS A 184 0.65 -0.58 2.64
N TYR A 185 1.23 -0.17 1.52
CA TYR A 185 0.45 0.36 0.38
C TYR A 185 -0.40 -0.70 -0.31
N TRP A 186 0.10 -1.93 -0.45
CA TRP A 186 -0.65 -3.03 -1.06
C TRP A 186 -1.82 -3.51 -0.19
N VAL A 187 -1.64 -3.46 1.13
CA VAL A 187 -2.75 -3.65 2.05
C VAL A 187 -3.73 -2.48 1.91
N MET A 188 -3.19 -1.24 1.91
CA MET A 188 -3.99 -0.02 1.84
C MET A 188 -4.84 0.10 0.56
N SER A 189 -4.36 -0.48 -0.55
CA SER A 189 -5.03 -0.46 -1.84
C SER A 189 -6.24 -1.39 -1.93
N GLY A 190 -6.46 -2.25 -0.93
CA GLY A 190 -7.61 -3.16 -0.89
C GLY A 190 -7.50 -4.33 -1.88
N THR A 191 -6.29 -4.68 -2.33
CA THR A 191 -6.07 -5.71 -3.36
C THR A 191 -5.30 -6.90 -2.79
N LEU A 192 -5.88 -8.09 -2.83
CA LEU A 192 -5.23 -9.34 -2.37
C LEU A 192 -4.10 -9.80 -3.31
N HIS A 193 -4.29 -9.63 -4.62
CA HIS A 193 -3.43 -10.22 -5.65
C HIS A 193 -1.92 -9.97 -5.46
N PRO A 194 -1.44 -8.73 -5.19
CA PRO A 194 -0.01 -8.49 -5.03
C PRO A 194 0.59 -9.23 -3.84
N VAL A 195 -0.15 -9.30 -2.73
CA VAL A 195 0.26 -9.98 -1.50
C VAL A 195 0.27 -11.48 -1.72
N GLU A 196 -0.84 -12.06 -2.20
CA GLU A 196 -0.98 -13.48 -2.52
C GLU A 196 0.12 -13.95 -3.48
N PHE A 197 0.40 -13.15 -4.52
CA PHE A 197 1.47 -13.47 -5.46
C PHE A 197 2.84 -13.59 -4.79
N VAL A 198 3.20 -12.68 -3.87
CA VAL A 198 4.51 -12.77 -3.21
C VAL A 198 4.58 -13.93 -2.23
N VAL A 199 3.50 -14.18 -1.48
CA VAL A 199 3.49 -15.21 -0.43
C VAL A 199 3.34 -16.64 -0.97
N ASP A 200 2.68 -16.83 -2.11
CA ASP A 200 2.38 -18.16 -2.65
C ASP A 200 3.19 -18.53 -3.91
N ASN A 201 3.95 -17.61 -4.51
CA ASN A 201 4.73 -17.91 -5.69
C ASN A 201 6.14 -18.42 -5.37
N ASP A 202 6.40 -19.68 -5.70
CA ASP A 202 7.68 -20.37 -5.49
C ASP A 202 8.85 -19.83 -6.33
N LYS A 203 8.58 -18.96 -7.31
CA LYS A 203 9.64 -18.23 -8.01
C LYS A 203 10.25 -17.11 -7.17
N ILE A 204 9.55 -16.65 -6.14
CA ILE A 204 10.09 -15.66 -5.19
C ILE A 204 11.02 -16.40 -4.24
N ALA A 205 12.28 -15.94 -4.16
CA ALA A 205 13.29 -16.53 -3.31
C ALA A 205 12.77 -16.62 -1.85
N PRO A 206 12.93 -17.76 -1.15
CA PRO A 206 12.40 -17.96 0.19
C PRO A 206 12.82 -16.89 1.19
N ASP A 207 14.08 -16.45 1.16
CA ASP A 207 14.58 -15.41 2.06
C ASP A 207 13.91 -14.06 1.79
N LEU A 208 13.65 -13.73 0.52
CA LEU A 208 12.96 -12.50 0.17
C LEU A 208 11.47 -12.55 0.54
N ARG A 209 10.81 -13.71 0.41
CA ARG A 209 9.44 -13.93 0.90
C ARG A 209 9.38 -13.78 2.41
N ARG A 210 10.37 -14.31 3.13
CA ARG A 210 10.51 -14.15 4.58
C ARG A 210 10.70 -12.67 4.95
N ASP A 211 11.64 -11.98 4.32
CA ASP A 211 11.88 -10.54 4.54
C ASP A 211 10.62 -9.71 4.23
N PHE A 212 9.85 -10.10 3.21
CA PHE A 212 8.58 -9.46 2.88
C PHE A 212 7.57 -9.57 4.03
N ILE A 213 7.38 -10.79 4.54
CA ILE A 213 6.47 -11.08 5.64
C ILE A 213 6.97 -10.52 6.98
N ASP A 214 8.29 -10.44 7.19
CA ASP A 214 8.89 -9.87 8.39
C ASP A 214 8.58 -8.40 8.58
N GLN A 215 8.24 -7.68 7.52
CA GLN A 215 7.78 -6.30 7.62
C GLN A 215 6.55 -6.17 8.52
N LEU A 216 5.76 -7.24 8.71
CA LEU A 216 4.64 -7.26 9.66
C LEU A 216 5.08 -7.00 11.10
N SER A 217 6.29 -7.42 11.48
CA SER A 217 6.81 -7.29 12.85
C SER A 217 8.05 -6.42 13.00
N THR A 218 8.77 -6.15 11.91
CA THR A 218 10.07 -5.44 11.95
C THR A 218 9.99 -4.00 11.46
N ARG A 219 8.91 -3.60 10.78
CA ARG A 219 8.78 -2.27 10.18
C ARG A 219 7.42 -1.68 10.48
N THR A 220 7.44 -0.39 10.82
CA THR A 220 6.25 0.40 11.06
C THR A 220 6.33 1.72 10.31
N ASN A 221 5.18 2.31 10.02
CA ASN A 221 5.11 3.65 9.45
C ASN A 221 5.35 4.73 10.53
N LYS A 222 5.21 6.00 10.17
CA LYS A 222 5.43 7.15 11.06
C LYS A 222 4.52 7.16 12.29
N TRP A 223 3.38 6.50 12.24
CA TRP A 223 2.43 6.36 13.35
C TRP A 223 2.71 5.11 14.20
N GLY A 224 3.71 4.30 13.85
CA GLY A 224 3.99 3.04 14.53
C GLY A 224 3.09 1.90 14.07
N ASP A 225 2.23 2.13 13.07
CA ASP A 225 1.38 1.09 12.52
C ASP A 225 2.24 0.11 11.72
N ASN A 226 2.01 -1.17 11.95
CA ASN A 226 2.42 -2.23 11.03
C ASN A 226 1.34 -2.42 9.94
N PRO A 227 1.60 -3.24 8.90
CA PRO A 227 0.62 -3.43 7.83
C PRO A 227 -0.74 -3.98 8.27
N LEU A 228 -0.84 -4.71 9.40
CA LEU A 228 -2.14 -5.20 9.89
C LEU A 228 -3.04 -4.07 10.40
N HIS A 229 -2.47 -3.00 10.99
CA HIS A 229 -3.24 -1.81 11.36
C HIS A 229 -3.81 -1.10 10.12
N CYS A 230 -3.13 -1.20 8.97
CA CYS A 230 -3.51 -0.50 7.75
C CYS A 230 -4.63 -1.18 6.95
N ILE A 231 -5.06 -2.41 7.30
CA ILE A 231 -6.12 -3.16 6.59
C ILE A 231 -7.44 -2.38 6.59
N ILE A 232 -7.70 -1.64 7.67
CA ILE A 232 -9.01 -1.11 8.02
C ILE A 232 -9.43 0.06 7.12
N GLY A 233 -8.46 0.79 6.54
CA GLY A 233 -8.74 1.94 5.67
C GLY A 233 -9.00 1.59 4.20
N SER A 234 -9.07 0.30 3.85
CA SER A 234 -8.75 -0.16 2.48
C SER A 234 -9.88 -0.90 1.77
N PHE A 235 -10.78 -1.51 2.53
CA PHE A 235 -11.85 -2.33 1.97
C PHE A 235 -13.20 -1.77 2.41
N ASN A 236 -14.11 -1.61 1.45
CA ASN A 236 -15.53 -1.39 1.76
C ASN A 236 -16.25 -2.71 2.12
N ASP A 237 -15.52 -3.83 2.09
CA ASP A 237 -16.01 -5.18 2.33
C ASP A 237 -15.22 -5.81 3.48
N ASP A 238 -15.90 -6.03 4.60
CA ASP A 238 -15.35 -6.66 5.80
C ASP A 238 -14.77 -8.05 5.50
N ALA A 239 -15.37 -8.81 4.58
CA ALA A 239 -14.91 -10.15 4.25
C ALA A 239 -13.53 -10.11 3.55
N LEU A 240 -13.28 -9.10 2.71
CA LEU A 240 -11.96 -8.91 2.08
C LEU A 240 -10.92 -8.45 3.09
N SER A 241 -11.32 -7.64 4.08
CA SER A 241 -10.43 -7.24 5.19
C SER A 241 -9.97 -8.45 6.00
N VAL A 242 -10.91 -9.32 6.38
CA VAL A 242 -10.62 -10.59 7.06
C VAL A 242 -9.71 -11.45 6.18
N LYS A 243 -10.02 -11.55 4.87
CA LYS A 243 -9.24 -12.37 3.96
C LYS A 243 -7.79 -11.90 3.84
N MET A 244 -7.56 -10.58 3.75
CA MET A 244 -6.22 -10.01 3.73
C MET A 244 -5.46 -10.31 5.03
N ALA A 245 -6.12 -10.16 6.17
CA ALA A 245 -5.54 -10.50 7.47
C ALA A 245 -5.18 -11.99 7.55
N GLU A 246 -6.04 -12.88 7.08
CA GLU A 246 -5.78 -14.32 6.99
C GLU A 246 -4.54 -14.65 6.16
N VAL A 247 -4.43 -14.08 4.96
CA VAL A 247 -3.28 -14.32 4.07
C VAL A 247 -1.98 -13.93 4.76
N LEU A 248 -1.94 -12.74 5.37
CA LEU A 248 -0.75 -12.23 6.04
C LEU A 248 -0.39 -13.02 7.29
N VAL A 249 -1.38 -13.32 8.15
CA VAL A 249 -1.17 -14.05 9.40
C VAL A 249 -0.75 -15.50 9.13
N ASN A 250 -1.38 -16.17 8.16
CA ASN A 250 -1.02 -17.54 7.81
C ASN A 250 0.38 -17.61 7.18
N ALA A 251 0.71 -16.68 6.29
CA ALA A 251 2.07 -16.58 5.74
C ALA A 251 3.09 -16.33 6.85
N TYR A 252 2.80 -15.43 7.80
CA TYR A 252 3.67 -15.18 8.95
C TYR A 252 3.86 -16.41 9.84
N LYS A 253 2.77 -17.11 10.20
CA LYS A 253 2.85 -18.36 10.98
C LYS A 253 3.68 -19.43 10.27
N ARG A 254 3.55 -19.53 8.94
CA ARG A 254 4.32 -20.49 8.12
C ARG A 254 5.81 -20.15 8.10
N GLU A 255 6.17 -18.89 7.81
CA GLU A 255 7.57 -18.47 7.68
C GLU A 255 8.29 -18.32 9.04
N ARG A 256 7.54 -18.06 10.13
CA ARG A 256 8.08 -17.78 11.47
C ARG A 256 7.63 -18.77 12.55
N ALA A 257 7.26 -19.99 12.17
CA ALA A 257 6.80 -21.04 13.10
C ALA A 257 7.72 -21.24 14.33
N GLN A 258 9.04 -21.12 14.13
CA GLN A 258 10.05 -21.29 15.19
C GLN A 258 10.01 -20.19 16.26
N LEU A 259 9.54 -18.99 15.93
CA LEU A 259 9.54 -17.85 16.87
C LEU A 259 8.44 -17.96 17.93
N PHE A 260 7.35 -18.68 17.66
CA PHE A 260 6.23 -18.84 18.58
C PHE A 260 6.57 -19.62 19.86
N SER A 261 7.70 -20.34 19.86
CA SER A 261 8.23 -21.02 21.06
C SER A 261 8.97 -20.07 22.00
N SER A 262 9.31 -18.85 21.55
CA SER A 262 10.03 -17.88 22.36
C SER A 262 9.05 -17.08 23.25
N PRO A 263 9.27 -17.04 24.58
CA PRO A 263 8.39 -16.33 25.50
C PRO A 263 8.43 -14.80 25.31
N GLU A 264 9.52 -14.24 24.77
CA GLU A 264 9.68 -12.81 24.51
C GLU A 264 9.10 -12.38 23.15
N PHE A 265 8.61 -13.34 22.36
CA PHE A 265 8.12 -13.06 21.03
C PHE A 265 6.73 -12.42 21.04
N GLN A 266 6.67 -11.18 20.56
CA GLN A 266 5.42 -10.49 20.30
C GLN A 266 5.02 -10.68 18.83
N PRO A 267 3.93 -11.39 18.52
CA PRO A 267 3.45 -11.54 17.17
C PRO A 267 2.90 -10.21 16.63
N PRO A 268 2.86 -10.02 15.29
CA PRO A 268 2.52 -8.74 14.67
C PRO A 268 1.10 -8.26 14.99
N TRP A 269 0.14 -9.15 15.23
CA TRP A 269 -1.22 -8.77 15.63
C TRP A 269 -1.35 -8.27 17.08
N LEU A 270 -0.31 -8.42 17.90
CA LEU A 270 -0.26 -7.89 19.27
C LEU A 270 0.60 -6.62 19.40
N MET A 271 1.27 -6.18 18.33
CA MET A 271 2.08 -4.97 18.37
C MET A 271 1.22 -3.73 18.54
N LYS A 272 1.70 -2.80 19.36
CA LYS A 272 1.06 -1.50 19.58
C LYS A 272 1.73 -0.43 18.69
N ASN A 273 0.92 0.42 18.07
CA ASN A 273 1.39 1.61 17.39
C ASN A 273 1.79 2.71 18.41
N LYS A 274 2.10 3.93 17.95
CA LYS A 274 2.49 5.04 18.83
C LYS A 274 1.36 5.57 19.71
N ALA A 275 0.10 5.31 19.37
CA ALA A 275 -1.05 5.63 20.20
C ALA A 275 -1.32 4.55 21.27
N GLY A 276 -0.60 3.41 21.21
CA GLY A 276 -0.83 2.27 22.10
C GLY A 276 -1.86 1.27 21.57
N ASP A 277 -2.39 1.51 20.36
CA ASP A 277 -3.41 0.68 19.73
C ASP A 277 -2.78 -0.51 19.02
N THR A 278 -3.42 -1.67 19.12
CA THR A 278 -3.10 -2.86 18.30
C THR A 278 -3.96 -2.87 17.04
N PRO A 279 -3.69 -3.75 16.05
CA PRO A 279 -4.59 -3.90 14.90
C PRO A 279 -6.05 -4.21 15.29
N LEU A 280 -6.26 -4.89 16.43
CA LEU A 280 -7.59 -5.17 16.97
C LEU A 280 -8.29 -3.89 17.45
N HIS A 281 -7.57 -2.97 18.11
CA HIS A 281 -8.15 -1.68 18.52
C HIS A 281 -8.57 -0.87 17.31
N ALA A 282 -7.70 -0.77 16.31
CA ALA A 282 -8.03 -0.10 15.07
C ALA A 282 -9.27 -0.74 14.40
N ALA A 283 -9.39 -2.08 14.38
CA ALA A 283 -10.56 -2.74 13.79
C ALA A 283 -11.86 -2.39 14.53
N ILE A 284 -11.80 -2.28 15.86
CA ILE A 284 -12.93 -1.85 16.70
C ILE A 284 -13.24 -0.37 16.49
N GLU A 285 -12.23 0.50 16.43
CA GLU A 285 -12.39 1.95 16.26
C GLU A 285 -13.16 2.30 14.99
N PHE A 286 -12.86 1.59 13.90
CA PHE A 286 -13.52 1.75 12.60
C PHE A 286 -14.72 0.82 12.41
N LYS A 287 -15.20 0.17 13.48
CA LYS A 287 -16.41 -0.67 13.51
C LYS A 287 -16.38 -1.88 12.55
N ASN A 288 -15.19 -2.40 12.22
CA ASN A 288 -15.04 -3.64 11.44
C ASN A 288 -15.06 -4.85 12.36
N GLU A 289 -16.26 -5.27 12.76
CA GLU A 289 -16.46 -6.33 13.75
C GLU A 289 -15.94 -7.69 13.27
N GLN A 290 -16.01 -7.99 11.97
CA GLN A 290 -15.53 -9.28 11.45
C GLN A 290 -14.01 -9.40 11.55
N LEU A 291 -13.29 -8.35 11.14
CA LEU A 291 -11.84 -8.28 11.29
C LEU A 291 -11.44 -8.30 12.77
N ALA A 292 -12.15 -7.56 13.62
CA ALA A 292 -11.90 -7.53 15.05
C ALA A 292 -12.10 -8.93 15.69
N SER A 293 -13.20 -9.62 15.40
CA SER A 293 -13.42 -11.00 15.89
C SER A 293 -12.36 -11.97 15.36
N TYR A 294 -11.94 -11.84 14.10
CA TYR A 294 -10.84 -12.63 13.55
C TYR A 294 -9.53 -12.39 14.32
N LEU A 295 -9.13 -11.12 14.50
CA LEU A 295 -7.90 -10.76 15.20
C LEU A 295 -7.94 -11.23 16.66
N LEU A 296 -9.05 -11.03 17.37
CA LEU A 296 -9.26 -11.52 18.73
C LEU A 296 -9.07 -13.04 18.83
N SER A 297 -9.55 -13.79 17.83
CA SER A 297 -9.42 -15.25 17.81
C SER A 297 -7.98 -15.76 17.70
N LEU A 298 -7.03 -14.91 17.28
CA LEU A 298 -5.62 -15.32 17.09
C LEU A 298 -4.89 -15.55 18.41
N ASP A 299 -5.13 -14.71 19.43
CA ASP A 299 -4.48 -14.81 20.74
C ASP A 299 -5.36 -14.17 21.84
N PRO A 300 -6.55 -14.73 22.13
CA PRO A 300 -7.59 -14.07 22.92
C PRO A 300 -7.15 -13.77 24.35
N ILE A 301 -6.36 -14.65 24.96
CA ILE A 301 -5.90 -14.47 26.33
C ILE A 301 -4.90 -13.32 26.41
N LYS A 302 -3.90 -13.26 25.51
CA LYS A 302 -2.90 -12.18 25.54
C LYS A 302 -3.50 -10.81 25.24
N PHE A 303 -4.51 -10.73 24.36
CA PHE A 303 -5.23 -9.47 24.16
C PHE A 303 -5.89 -8.98 25.45
N LEU A 304 -6.44 -9.88 26.26
CA LEU A 304 -7.13 -9.53 27.50
C LEU A 304 -6.18 -9.29 28.67
N GLU A 305 -4.98 -9.87 28.65
CA GLU A 305 -3.96 -9.62 29.68
C GLU A 305 -3.23 -8.28 29.49
N ASN A 306 -3.03 -7.83 28.25
CA ASN A 306 -2.17 -6.68 27.91
C ASN A 306 -2.93 -5.39 27.58
N ASN A 307 -4.26 -5.40 27.62
CA ASN A 307 -5.09 -4.26 27.26
C ASN A 307 -5.93 -3.79 28.44
N ASP A 308 -5.97 -2.47 28.62
CA ASP A 308 -6.82 -1.76 29.56
C ASP A 308 -8.28 -1.88 29.09
N ASN A 309 -8.84 -3.06 29.35
CA ASN A 309 -10.24 -3.40 29.22
C ASN A 309 -10.85 -3.33 27.80
N LEU A 310 -10.37 -4.20 26.90
CA LEU A 310 -10.91 -4.41 25.54
C LEU A 310 -12.45 -4.55 25.47
N LEU A 311 -13.07 -5.11 26.51
CA LEU A 311 -14.54 -5.21 26.61
C LEU A 311 -15.20 -3.82 26.61
N PHE A 312 -14.63 -2.86 27.33
CA PHE A 312 -15.17 -1.50 27.43
C PHE A 312 -14.91 -0.74 26.14
N TYR A 313 -13.72 -0.93 25.57
CA TYR A 313 -13.36 -0.35 24.29
C TYR A 313 -14.34 -0.78 23.18
N SER A 314 -14.66 -2.08 23.09
CA SER A 314 -15.66 -2.59 22.13
C SER A 314 -17.08 -2.07 22.39
N ILE A 315 -17.50 -1.92 23.64
CA ILE A 315 -18.80 -1.31 23.98
C ILE A 315 -18.85 0.17 23.56
N LYS A 316 -17.82 0.95 23.93
CA LYS A 316 -17.73 2.38 23.65
C LYS A 316 -17.74 2.69 22.15
N HIS A 317 -17.15 1.83 21.35
CA HIS A 317 -17.08 1.97 19.89
C HIS A 317 -18.25 1.26 19.17
N GLU A 318 -19.28 0.81 19.89
CA GLU A 318 -20.49 0.18 19.34
C GLU A 318 -20.21 -1.11 18.52
N CYS A 319 -19.30 -1.96 19.01
CA CYS A 319 -18.96 -3.26 18.41
C CYS A 319 -19.54 -4.41 19.25
N PRO A 320 -20.86 -4.68 19.20
CA PRO A 320 -21.53 -5.64 20.07
C PRO A 320 -21.07 -7.08 19.88
N LYS A 321 -20.71 -7.49 18.65
CA LYS A 321 -20.23 -8.84 18.38
C LYS A 321 -18.87 -9.08 19.03
N VAL A 322 -17.97 -8.11 18.92
CA VAL A 322 -16.64 -8.17 19.55
C VAL A 322 -16.75 -8.15 21.08
N ALA A 323 -17.65 -7.32 21.62
CA ALA A 323 -17.95 -7.27 23.04
C ALA A 323 -18.55 -8.59 23.55
N GLU A 324 -19.45 -9.22 22.78
CA GLU A 324 -19.99 -10.55 23.08
C GLU A 324 -18.89 -11.61 23.11
N ASP A 325 -18.06 -11.67 22.06
CA ASP A 325 -16.98 -12.64 21.95
C ASP A 325 -15.98 -12.47 23.11
N THR A 326 -15.63 -11.22 23.42
CA THR A 326 -14.77 -10.85 24.57
C THR A 326 -15.37 -11.31 25.89
N LEU A 327 -16.64 -10.99 26.16
CA LEU A 327 -17.33 -11.39 27.38
C LEU A 327 -17.41 -12.91 27.50
N GLY A 328 -17.69 -13.61 26.39
CA GLY A 328 -17.71 -15.06 26.33
C GLY A 328 -16.38 -15.70 26.75
N ILE A 329 -15.26 -15.11 26.35
CA ILE A 329 -13.91 -15.55 26.76
C ILE A 329 -13.68 -15.28 28.24
N VAL A 330 -13.97 -14.06 28.71
CA VAL A 330 -13.78 -13.66 30.12
C VAL A 330 -14.59 -14.54 31.06
N LEU A 331 -15.85 -14.82 30.74
CA LEU A 331 -16.72 -15.65 31.58
C LEU A 331 -16.27 -17.12 31.67
N ARG A 332 -15.54 -17.60 30.67
CA ARG A 332 -14.97 -18.96 30.67
C ARG A 332 -13.62 -19.04 31.37
N ASN A 333 -12.99 -17.91 31.69
CA ASN A 333 -11.67 -17.86 32.28
C ASN A 333 -11.64 -17.08 33.60
N ALA A 334 -11.56 -17.81 34.71
CA ALA A 334 -11.61 -17.24 36.06
C ALA A 334 -10.56 -16.16 36.31
N SER A 335 -9.35 -16.25 35.72
CA SER A 335 -8.28 -15.26 35.91
C SER A 335 -8.57 -13.91 35.25
N LEU A 336 -9.47 -13.88 34.26
CA LEU A 336 -9.83 -12.69 33.50
C LEU A 336 -11.07 -11.98 34.05
N THR A 337 -11.76 -12.56 35.04
CA THR A 337 -12.96 -11.96 35.66
C THR A 337 -12.69 -10.60 36.31
N LYS A 338 -11.42 -10.31 36.65
CA LYS A 338 -10.96 -8.96 37.07
C LYS A 338 -11.29 -7.88 36.04
N LEU A 339 -11.35 -8.19 34.75
CA LEU A 339 -11.68 -7.25 33.68
C LEU A 339 -13.15 -6.83 33.70
N LEU A 340 -14.01 -7.58 34.39
CA LEU A 340 -15.41 -7.17 34.63
C LEU A 340 -15.54 -6.11 35.72
N THR A 341 -14.45 -5.84 36.45
CA THR A 341 -14.41 -4.84 37.51
C THR A 341 -14.02 -3.47 36.97
N ARG A 342 -13.93 -2.47 37.86
CA ARG A 342 -13.89 -1.05 37.53
C ARG A 342 -12.70 -0.69 36.61
N ASP A 343 -12.93 0.20 35.64
CA ASP A 343 -11.87 0.93 34.92
C ASP A 343 -11.19 1.95 35.84
N ASP A 344 -10.20 2.68 35.31
CA ASP A 344 -9.44 3.71 36.04
C ASP A 344 -10.33 4.85 36.60
N ASP A 345 -11.51 5.05 35.99
CA ASP A 345 -12.54 6.01 36.42
C ASP A 345 -13.56 5.39 37.41
N GLY A 346 -13.37 4.14 37.82
CA GLY A 346 -14.25 3.47 38.77
C GLY A 346 -15.53 2.87 38.17
N LYS A 347 -15.69 2.87 36.83
CA LYS A 347 -16.87 2.40 36.09
C LYS A 347 -16.69 0.96 35.64
N ASN A 348 -17.74 0.15 35.72
CA ASN A 348 -17.76 -1.22 35.20
C ASN A 348 -18.53 -1.32 33.86
N ALA A 349 -18.50 -2.48 33.20
CA ALA A 349 -19.13 -2.64 31.88
C ALA A 349 -20.64 -2.33 31.86
N LEU A 350 -21.32 -2.44 33.02
CA LEU A 350 -22.73 -2.08 33.16
C LEU A 350 -22.97 -0.57 33.16
N HIS A 351 -22.00 0.26 33.55
CA HIS A 351 -22.15 1.72 33.51
C HIS A 351 -22.19 2.27 32.09
N PHE A 352 -21.59 1.56 31.13
CA PHE A 352 -21.55 1.94 29.72
C PHE A 352 -22.70 1.32 28.89
N ALA A 353 -23.44 0.36 29.46
CA ALA A 353 -24.60 -0.25 28.80
C ALA A 353 -25.69 0.74 28.34
N PRO A 354 -25.96 1.87 29.04
CA PRO A 354 -26.91 2.90 28.58
C PRO A 354 -26.38 3.80 27.45
N GLU A 355 -25.06 3.87 27.25
CA GLU A 355 -24.43 4.69 26.20
C GLU A 355 -24.45 3.98 24.83
N CYS A 356 -24.80 2.68 24.80
CA CYS A 356 -25.06 1.95 23.56
C CYS A 356 -26.32 2.49 22.88
N THR A 357 -26.17 3.33 21.85
CA THR A 357 -27.28 3.94 21.08
C THR A 357 -27.98 2.97 20.12
N VAL A 358 -27.90 1.65 20.34
CA VAL A 358 -28.60 0.67 19.51
C VAL A 358 -30.09 0.78 19.80
N ASP A 359 -30.88 1.12 18.77
CA ASP A 359 -32.33 1.34 18.85
C ASP A 359 -33.04 0.29 19.72
N ILE A 360 -33.69 0.78 20.75
CA ILE A 360 -34.18 0.07 21.95
C ILE A 360 -35.38 -0.86 21.65
N HIS A 361 -35.74 -1.05 20.38
CA HIS A 361 -36.85 -1.92 19.98
C HIS A 361 -36.43 -3.32 19.49
N THR A 362 -35.14 -3.60 19.36
CA THR A 362 -34.64 -4.94 18.96
C THR A 362 -33.51 -5.46 19.85
N SER A 363 -33.28 -4.86 21.02
CA SER A 363 -32.05 -5.02 21.82
C SER A 363 -31.86 -6.43 22.43
N SER A 364 -31.43 -7.37 21.61
CA SER A 364 -30.82 -8.64 22.04
C SER A 364 -29.56 -8.35 22.86
N PHE A 365 -28.72 -7.36 22.49
CA PHE A 365 -27.40 -7.18 23.11
C PHE A 365 -27.41 -6.59 24.52
N THR A 366 -28.13 -5.51 24.84
CA THR A 366 -28.20 -5.01 26.24
C THR A 366 -28.96 -5.96 27.14
N ALA A 367 -30.05 -6.57 26.64
CA ALA A 367 -30.77 -7.62 27.35
C ALA A 367 -29.91 -8.87 27.55
N TYR A 368 -29.08 -9.25 26.57
CA TYR A 368 -28.14 -10.38 26.64
C TYR A 368 -26.90 -10.06 27.46
N LEU A 369 -26.39 -8.85 27.44
CA LEU A 369 -25.29 -8.38 28.29
C LEU A 369 -25.77 -8.35 29.73
N LEU A 370 -26.94 -7.77 30.00
CA LEU A 370 -27.60 -7.81 31.30
C LEU A 370 -27.96 -9.25 31.70
N PHE A 371 -28.49 -10.08 30.81
CA PHE A 371 -28.85 -11.47 31.10
C PHE A 371 -27.62 -12.35 31.33
N SER A 372 -26.57 -12.21 30.52
CA SER A 372 -25.31 -12.96 30.64
C SER A 372 -24.53 -12.50 31.86
N LEU A 373 -24.48 -11.20 32.14
CA LEU A 373 -23.94 -10.68 33.39
C LEU A 373 -24.80 -11.11 34.59
N LYS A 374 -26.13 -11.16 34.50
CA LYS A 374 -27.02 -11.60 35.60
C LYS A 374 -26.92 -13.11 35.86
N LYS A 375 -26.79 -13.93 34.81
CA LYS A 375 -26.56 -15.39 34.89
C LYS A 375 -25.17 -15.71 35.45
N SER A 376 -24.15 -14.95 35.02
CA SER A 376 -22.78 -15.15 35.48
C SER A 376 -22.46 -14.47 36.83
N CYS A 377 -23.17 -13.39 37.21
CA CYS A 377 -23.14 -12.83 38.56
C CYS A 377 -23.71 -13.83 39.56
N HIS A 378 -24.69 -14.65 39.20
CA HIS A 378 -25.15 -15.75 40.07
C HIS A 378 -24.05 -16.80 40.33
N SER A 379 -23.11 -17.00 39.39
CA SER A 379 -21.92 -17.84 39.60
C SER A 379 -20.74 -17.11 40.26
N LEU A 380 -20.57 -15.80 40.05
CA LEU A 380 -19.51 -14.99 40.68
C LEU A 380 -19.83 -14.64 42.14
N LEU A 381 -21.11 -14.48 42.48
CA LEU A 381 -21.59 -14.33 43.87
C LEU A 381 -21.32 -15.59 44.73
N CYS A 382 -21.08 -16.74 44.09
CA CYS A 382 -20.69 -17.98 44.77
C CYS A 382 -19.17 -18.11 44.99
N LEU A 383 -18.35 -17.17 44.49
CA LEU A 383 -16.88 -17.19 44.60
C LEU A 383 -16.30 -16.06 45.46
N SER A 384 -17.14 -15.20 46.05
CA SER A 384 -16.69 -14.21 47.04
C SER A 384 -16.58 -14.83 48.44
N PRO A 385 -15.43 -14.74 49.14
CA PRO A 385 -15.31 -15.19 50.52
C PRO A 385 -16.12 -14.34 51.51
N ASN A 386 -16.53 -13.13 51.10
CA ASN A 386 -17.22 -12.18 51.97
C ASN A 386 -18.70 -12.07 51.54
N LYS A 387 -19.51 -12.94 52.14
CA LYS A 387 -20.95 -12.73 52.27
C LYS A 387 -21.15 -11.51 53.16
N THR A 388 -21.34 -10.31 52.62
CA THR A 388 -22.02 -9.24 53.39
C THR A 388 -22.60 -8.11 52.56
N ASP A 389 -22.13 -7.82 51.34
CA ASP A 389 -22.61 -6.65 50.60
C ASP A 389 -23.49 -6.97 49.38
N CYS A 390 -24.47 -7.88 49.55
CA CYS A 390 -25.55 -8.07 48.59
C CYS A 390 -26.86 -7.46 49.08
N GLN A 391 -26.91 -6.14 49.09
CA GLN A 391 -28.16 -5.39 49.03
C GLN A 391 -28.07 -4.42 47.85
N TYR A 392 -28.40 -4.88 46.66
CA TYR A 392 -28.76 -3.99 45.57
C TYR A 392 -30.23 -4.18 45.20
N ASN A 393 -30.92 -3.04 45.24
CA ASN A 393 -32.36 -2.84 45.18
C ASN A 393 -33.05 -3.54 44.00
N SER A 394 -34.16 -4.17 44.32
CA SER A 394 -35.12 -4.84 43.45
C SER A 394 -36.03 -3.89 42.65
N SER A 395 -35.54 -2.72 42.22
CA SER A 395 -36.39 -1.67 41.63
C SER A 395 -36.26 -1.48 40.12
N PHE A 396 -35.60 -2.38 39.40
CA PHE A 396 -35.70 -2.50 37.95
C PHE A 396 -35.77 -3.99 37.59
N LEU A 397 -37.00 -4.52 37.63
CA LEU A 397 -37.36 -5.85 37.15
C LEU A 397 -37.90 -5.76 35.73
#